data_AF-A0A2Z6M788-F1
#
_entry.id   AF-A0A2Z6M788-F1
#
_cell.length_a   1.000
_cell.length_b   1.000
_cell.length_c   1.000
_cell.angle_alpha   90.00
_cell.angle_beta   90.00
_cell.angle_gamma   90.00
#
_symmetry.space_group_name_H-M   'P 1'
#
loop_
_entity.id
_entity.type
_entity.pdbx_description
1 polymer ?
#
loop_
_entity_poly.entity_id
_entity_poly.type
_entity_poly.pdbx_seq_one_letter_code
_entity_poly.pdbx_strand_id
1 'polypeptide(L)'
;MGSWVHAELPTGGSLDITSLSAYLNSSNDAPNFVFELIRSSPTMIILVLDLPPRKDLVLWPDYLKTFYEDTKLDTHRQALEKIPEVQPYVTSSLFIRTVASPTAIFFRIQTENGGERIDEIIRDHIDPISKQVLGIWLDHCACAERDVGEEDKAYLRKRDGVIRNKTIEVDLGSSFPRLFGPEAAKQILEAIKEYFTV
;
A
#
# COMPACT_ATOMS: atom_id res chain seq x y z
N MET A 1 -0.65 0.12 11.28
CA MET A 1 -0.90 1.57 11.27
C MET A 1 -2.12 1.83 10.41
N GLY A 2 -3.16 2.41 10.98
CA GLY A 2 -4.33 2.90 10.23
C GLY A 2 -4.33 4.43 10.21
N SER A 3 -4.73 5.03 9.10
CA SER A 3 -4.79 6.48 8.93
C SER A 3 -6.02 6.88 8.12
N TRP A 4 -6.56 8.06 8.43
CA TRP A 4 -7.52 8.75 7.60
C TRP A 4 -7.14 10.23 7.52
N VAL A 5 -7.17 10.81 6.33
CA VAL A 5 -6.84 12.21 6.08
C VAL A 5 -7.96 12.82 5.26
N HIS A 6 -8.47 13.95 5.72
CA HIS A 6 -9.39 14.81 4.97
C HIS A 6 -8.75 16.19 4.81
N ALA A 7 -8.79 16.74 3.60
CA ALA A 7 -8.33 18.09 3.32
C ALA A 7 -9.19 18.77 2.24
N GLU A 8 -9.59 20.01 2.49
CA GLU A 8 -10.21 20.87 1.49
C GLU A 8 -9.15 21.40 0.52
N LEU A 9 -9.39 21.26 -0.78
CA LEU A 9 -8.48 21.71 -1.83
C LEU A 9 -8.83 23.13 -2.28
N PRO A 10 -7.84 23.96 -2.68
CA PRO A 10 -8.09 25.32 -3.16
C PRO A 10 -9.05 25.42 -4.36
N THR A 11 -9.25 24.32 -5.08
CA THR A 11 -10.18 24.19 -6.20
C THR A 11 -11.64 24.00 -5.78
N GLY A 12 -11.94 23.93 -4.49
CA GLY A 12 -13.27 23.66 -3.93
C GLY A 12 -13.65 22.17 -3.85
N GLY A 13 -12.72 21.26 -4.15
CA GLY A 13 -12.88 19.81 -3.92
C GLY A 13 -12.29 19.36 -2.58
N SER A 14 -12.35 18.06 -2.28
CA SER A 14 -11.67 17.44 -1.15
C SER A 14 -10.65 16.39 -1.59
N LEU A 15 -9.66 16.17 -0.74
CA LEU A 15 -8.78 15.01 -0.76
C LEU A 15 -9.08 14.16 0.48
N ASP A 16 -9.50 12.93 0.25
CA ASP A 16 -9.80 11.95 1.28
C ASP A 16 -8.89 10.73 1.07
N ILE A 17 -8.09 10.41 2.07
CA ILE A 17 -7.19 9.25 2.06
C ILE A 17 -7.56 8.36 3.24
N THR A 18 -7.78 7.07 3.01
CA THR A 18 -7.88 6.06 4.07
C THR A 18 -6.86 4.98 3.80
N SER A 19 -6.01 4.68 4.79
CA SER A 19 -4.97 3.67 4.64
C SER A 19 -4.85 2.74 5.84
N LEU A 20 -4.44 1.51 5.55
CA LEU A 20 -4.09 0.48 6.50
C LEU A 20 -2.81 -0.20 6.03
N SER A 21 -1.75 -0.08 6.83
CA SER A 21 -0.46 -0.72 6.55
C SER A 21 -0.01 -1.54 7.74
N ALA A 22 0.44 -2.76 7.50
CA ALA A 22 0.99 -3.65 8.51
C ALA A 22 2.43 -4.04 8.15
N TYR A 23 3.34 -3.80 9.08
CA TYR A 23 4.76 -4.05 8.90
C TYR A 23 5.22 -5.16 9.82
N LEU A 24 5.85 -6.17 9.25
CA LEU A 24 6.49 -7.24 10.01
C LEU A 24 7.89 -6.78 10.46
N ASN A 25 8.36 -7.34 11.57
CA ASN A 25 9.70 -7.08 12.10
C ASN A 25 10.74 -8.00 11.40
N SER A 26 12.01 -7.93 11.77
CA SER A 26 13.05 -8.75 11.13
C SER A 26 13.07 -10.22 11.56
N SER A 27 12.24 -10.68 12.50
CA SER A 27 12.15 -12.11 12.84
C SER A 27 11.26 -12.91 11.89
N ASN A 28 10.61 -12.24 10.95
CA ASN A 28 9.82 -12.84 9.88
C ASN A 28 10.19 -12.10 8.60
N ASP A 29 10.53 -12.79 7.51
CA ASP A 29 10.93 -12.17 6.24
C ASP A 29 9.79 -12.03 5.23
N ALA A 30 8.58 -12.48 5.56
CA ALA A 30 7.41 -12.41 4.68
C ALA A 30 7.01 -10.96 4.32
N PRO A 31 6.27 -10.76 3.21
CA PRO A 31 5.83 -9.44 2.78
C PRO A 31 5.06 -8.65 3.84
N ASN A 32 5.09 -7.32 3.71
CA ASN A 32 4.20 -6.44 4.46
C ASN A 32 2.79 -6.43 3.85
N PHE A 33 1.87 -5.67 4.43
CA PHE A 33 0.53 -5.43 3.87
C PHE A 33 0.30 -3.92 3.73
N VAL A 34 -0.30 -3.51 2.62
CA VAL A 34 -0.80 -2.15 2.42
C VAL A 34 -2.14 -2.17 1.70
N PHE A 35 -3.06 -1.34 2.20
CA PHE A 35 -4.32 -0.99 1.57
C PHE A 35 -4.52 0.52 1.68
N GLU A 36 -4.76 1.19 0.57
CA GLU A 36 -5.09 2.62 0.54
C GLU A 36 -6.20 2.91 -0.47
N LEU A 37 -7.11 3.79 -0.05
CA LEU A 37 -8.10 4.42 -0.90
C LEU A 37 -7.86 5.93 -0.88
N ILE A 38 -7.62 6.50 -2.07
CA ILE A 38 -7.37 7.92 -2.25
C ILE A 38 -8.46 8.47 -3.16
N ARG A 39 -9.30 9.36 -2.63
CA ARG A 39 -10.38 10.01 -3.36
C ARG A 39 -10.08 11.49 -3.45
N SER A 40 -10.00 12.02 -4.67
CA SER A 40 -9.84 13.47 -4.91
C SER A 40 -11.02 14.08 -5.67
N SER A 41 -12.03 13.29 -6.00
CA SER A 41 -13.30 13.76 -6.55
C SER A 41 -14.43 12.77 -6.25
N PRO A 42 -15.71 13.18 -6.39
CA PRO A 42 -16.83 12.27 -6.20
C PRO A 42 -16.86 11.09 -7.18
N THR A 43 -16.22 11.23 -8.34
CA THR A 43 -16.28 10.30 -9.48
C THR A 43 -14.95 9.59 -9.75
N MET A 44 -13.96 9.73 -8.88
CA MET A 44 -12.66 9.08 -9.04
C MET A 44 -12.08 8.65 -7.70
N ILE A 45 -11.62 7.40 -7.66
CA ILE A 45 -10.88 6.83 -6.54
C ILE A 45 -9.65 6.08 -7.06
N ILE A 46 -8.56 6.17 -6.32
CA ILE A 46 -7.36 5.36 -6.53
C ILE A 46 -7.33 4.30 -5.43
N LEU A 47 -7.15 3.05 -5.85
CA LEU A 47 -6.91 1.91 -5.00
C LEU A 47 -5.44 1.54 -5.07
N VAL A 48 -4.80 1.43 -3.90
CA VAL A 48 -3.52 0.76 -3.72
C VAL A 48 -3.76 -0.45 -2.82
N LEU A 49 -3.47 -1.65 -3.30
CA LEU A 49 -3.53 -2.87 -2.50
C LEU A 49 -2.37 -3.78 -2.88
N ASP A 50 -1.51 -4.09 -1.91
CA ASP A 50 -0.30 -4.84 -2.17
C ASP A 50 0.19 -5.62 -0.95
N LEU A 51 1.01 -6.64 -1.21
CA LEU A 51 1.89 -7.27 -0.25
C LEU A 51 3.36 -6.91 -0.58
N PRO A 52 3.89 -5.77 -0.12
CA PRO A 52 5.20 -5.28 -0.57
C PRO A 52 6.33 -6.24 -0.18
N PRO A 53 7.20 -6.63 -1.13
CA PRO A 53 8.28 -7.59 -0.89
C PRO A 53 9.32 -7.02 0.07
N ARG A 54 9.82 -7.86 0.97
CA ARG A 54 10.92 -7.50 1.89
C ARG A 54 12.29 -8.02 1.49
N LYS A 55 12.34 -8.87 0.46
CA LYS A 55 13.57 -9.31 -0.23
C LYS A 55 13.59 -8.82 -1.68
N ASP A 56 14.77 -8.76 -2.28
CA ASP A 56 14.92 -8.47 -3.70
C ASP A 56 14.43 -9.67 -4.54
N LEU A 57 13.44 -9.45 -5.40
CA LEU A 57 12.78 -10.56 -6.09
C LEU A 57 13.64 -11.18 -7.20
N VAL A 58 14.68 -10.48 -7.67
CA VAL A 58 15.62 -11.02 -8.66
C VAL A 58 16.70 -11.87 -7.97
N LEU A 59 17.21 -11.39 -6.83
CA LEU A 59 18.22 -12.13 -6.06
C LEU A 59 17.63 -13.34 -5.32
N TRP A 60 16.35 -13.31 -4.95
CA TRP A 60 15.64 -14.37 -4.25
C TRP A 60 14.39 -14.85 -5.01
N PRO A 61 14.54 -15.59 -6.13
CA PRO A 61 13.41 -16.05 -6.93
C PRO A 61 12.47 -17.00 -6.16
N ASP A 62 12.98 -17.78 -5.20
CA ASP A 62 12.14 -18.63 -4.35
C ASP A 62 11.19 -17.81 -3.47
N TYR A 63 11.58 -16.59 -3.09
CA TYR A 63 10.72 -15.65 -2.37
C TYR A 63 9.58 -15.17 -3.26
N LEU A 64 9.89 -14.82 -4.52
CA LEU A 64 8.89 -14.45 -5.52
C LEU A 64 7.86 -15.58 -5.69
N LYS A 65 8.35 -16.81 -5.90
CA LYS A 65 7.50 -17.98 -6.06
C LYS A 65 6.60 -18.21 -4.84
N THR A 66 7.18 -18.23 -3.65
CA THR A 66 6.48 -18.55 -2.39
C THR A 66 5.33 -17.59 -2.11
N PHE A 67 5.55 -16.29 -2.26
CA PHE A 67 4.59 -15.29 -1.78
C PHE A 67 3.66 -14.72 -2.86
N TYR A 68 4.02 -14.86 -4.13
CA TYR A 68 3.28 -14.21 -5.21
C TYR A 68 2.75 -15.21 -6.25
N GLU A 69 3.57 -16.19 -6.65
CA GLU A 69 3.14 -17.19 -7.64
C GLU A 69 2.25 -18.27 -7.00
N ASP A 70 2.72 -18.90 -5.92
CA ASP A 70 2.03 -20.00 -5.26
C ASP A 70 0.72 -19.56 -4.57
N THR A 71 0.68 -18.32 -4.09
CA THR A 71 -0.51 -17.69 -3.50
C THR A 71 -1.52 -17.24 -4.57
N LYS A 72 -1.12 -17.21 -5.85
CA LYS A 72 -1.92 -16.70 -6.99
C LYS A 72 -2.41 -15.27 -6.78
N LEU A 73 -1.60 -14.44 -6.11
CA LEU A 73 -2.01 -13.10 -5.69
C LEU A 73 -2.44 -12.22 -6.88
N ASP A 74 -1.83 -12.42 -8.06
CA ASP A 74 -2.15 -11.68 -9.28
C ASP A 74 -3.58 -11.87 -9.79
N THR A 75 -4.25 -12.96 -9.40
CA THR A 75 -5.63 -13.23 -9.83
C THR A 75 -6.62 -12.17 -9.34
N HIS A 76 -6.33 -11.54 -8.20
CA HIS A 76 -7.13 -10.44 -7.66
C HIS A 76 -6.99 -9.16 -8.48
N ARG A 77 -5.76 -8.84 -8.91
CA ARG A 77 -5.50 -7.74 -9.84
C ARG A 77 -6.27 -7.96 -11.15
N GLN A 78 -6.11 -9.14 -11.75
CA GLN A 78 -6.79 -9.52 -13.00
C GLN A 78 -8.32 -9.51 -12.90
N ALA A 79 -8.88 -9.82 -11.72
CA ALA A 79 -10.33 -9.76 -11.51
C ALA A 79 -10.85 -8.33 -11.56
N LEU A 80 -10.15 -7.37 -10.94
CA LEU A 80 -10.52 -5.96 -10.99
C LEU A 80 -10.33 -5.35 -12.38
N GLU A 81 -9.30 -5.77 -13.14
CA GLU A 81 -9.07 -5.26 -14.51
C GLU A 81 -10.21 -5.56 -15.49
N LYS A 82 -11.09 -6.50 -15.17
CA LYS A 82 -12.26 -6.82 -16.00
C LYS A 82 -13.40 -5.81 -15.83
N ILE A 83 -13.33 -4.95 -14.82
CA ILE A 83 -14.33 -3.92 -14.55
C ILE A 83 -14.09 -2.74 -15.51
N PRO A 84 -15.08 -2.31 -16.31
CA PRO A 84 -14.89 -1.26 -17.32
C PRO A 84 -14.33 0.06 -16.79
N GLU A 85 -14.68 0.42 -15.56
CA GLU A 85 -14.28 1.68 -14.91
C GLU A 85 -12.85 1.64 -14.34
N VAL A 86 -12.23 0.46 -14.26
CA VAL A 86 -10.89 0.25 -13.71
C VAL A 86 -9.83 0.50 -14.79
N GLN A 87 -8.84 1.31 -14.45
CA GLN A 87 -7.66 1.56 -15.28
C GLN A 87 -6.39 1.51 -14.42
N PRO A 88 -5.24 1.06 -14.96
CA PRO A 88 -3.96 1.14 -14.27
C PRO A 88 -3.66 2.57 -13.78
N TYR A 89 -3.33 2.70 -12.50
CA TYR A 89 -2.78 3.91 -11.92
C TYR A 89 -1.27 3.82 -11.87
N VAL A 90 -0.60 4.77 -12.51
CA VAL A 90 0.87 4.83 -12.51
C VAL A 90 1.30 5.99 -11.62
N THR A 91 1.71 5.68 -10.38
CA THR A 91 2.21 6.68 -9.43
C THR A 91 3.38 7.46 -10.01
N SER A 92 3.46 8.78 -9.77
CA SER A 92 4.59 9.60 -10.20
C SER A 92 5.91 9.26 -9.48
N SER A 93 5.83 8.60 -8.32
CA SER A 93 7.00 8.18 -7.56
C SER A 93 7.61 6.90 -8.13
N LEU A 94 8.76 7.02 -8.80
CA LEU A 94 9.53 5.86 -9.23
C LEU A 94 9.92 4.96 -8.05
N PHE A 95 10.21 5.56 -6.89
CA PHE A 95 10.54 4.80 -5.69
C PHE A 95 9.39 3.88 -5.27
N ILE A 96 8.15 4.37 -5.23
CA ILE A 96 6.98 3.55 -4.90
C ILE A 96 6.81 2.41 -5.90
N ARG A 97 7.02 2.66 -7.21
CA ARG A 97 6.99 1.60 -8.24
C ARG A 97 8.02 0.49 -7.97
N THR A 98 9.20 0.82 -7.42
CA THR A 98 10.25 -0.16 -7.17
C THR A 98 10.06 -1.00 -5.90
N VAL A 99 9.29 -0.50 -4.94
CA VAL A 99 9.02 -1.23 -3.68
C VAL A 99 7.70 -2.00 -3.69
N ALA A 100 6.83 -1.72 -4.67
CA ALA A 100 5.64 -2.49 -4.94
C ALA A 100 5.97 -3.91 -5.42
N SER A 101 5.10 -4.86 -5.12
CA SER A 101 5.22 -6.21 -5.67
C SER A 101 4.83 -6.27 -7.16
N PRO A 102 5.24 -7.33 -7.88
CA PRO A 102 4.82 -7.58 -9.26
C PRO A 102 3.31 -7.80 -9.41
N THR A 103 2.60 -8.11 -8.33
CA THR A 103 1.16 -8.38 -8.31
C THR A 103 0.36 -7.24 -7.69
N ALA A 104 1.01 -6.10 -7.43
CA ALA A 104 0.39 -4.98 -6.76
C ALA A 104 -0.79 -4.42 -7.55
N ILE A 105 -1.86 -4.05 -6.84
CA ILE A 105 -3.05 -3.45 -7.39
C ILE A 105 -2.90 -1.94 -7.24
N PHE A 106 -2.52 -1.27 -8.33
CA PHE A 106 -2.55 0.18 -8.46
C PHE A 106 -3.59 0.54 -9.51
N PHE A 107 -4.81 0.85 -9.09
CA PHE A 107 -5.91 1.18 -10.00
C PHE A 107 -6.50 2.54 -9.74
N ARG A 108 -6.81 3.23 -10.85
CA ARG A 108 -7.71 4.36 -10.89
C ARG A 108 -9.07 3.84 -11.34
N ILE A 109 -10.10 4.11 -10.55
CA ILE A 109 -11.49 3.82 -10.88
C ILE A 109 -12.17 5.15 -11.13
N GLN A 110 -12.76 5.32 -12.31
CA GLN A 110 -13.41 6.56 -12.69
C GLN A 110 -14.77 6.28 -13.33
N THR A 111 -15.80 7.02 -12.87
CA THR A 111 -17.18 6.89 -13.35
C THR A 111 -17.66 8.19 -13.99
N GLU A 112 -18.54 8.08 -14.99
CA GLU A 112 -19.23 9.24 -15.56
C GLU A 112 -20.55 9.51 -14.80
N ASN A 113 -21.18 8.47 -14.24
CA ASN A 113 -22.52 8.50 -13.66
C ASN A 113 -22.55 8.67 -12.12
N GLY A 114 -21.81 9.65 -11.58
CA GLY A 114 -21.87 10.00 -10.16
C GLY A 114 -21.28 8.95 -9.19
N GLY A 115 -21.46 9.18 -7.88
CA GLY A 115 -20.81 8.42 -6.81
C GLY A 115 -21.38 7.02 -6.54
N GLU A 116 -22.65 6.77 -6.88
CA GLU A 116 -23.31 5.48 -6.58
C GLU A 116 -22.60 4.29 -7.23
N ARG A 117 -22.14 4.45 -8.47
CA ARG A 117 -21.40 3.39 -9.17
C ARG A 117 -20.05 3.07 -8.52
N ILE A 118 -19.38 4.07 -7.93
CA ILE A 118 -18.16 3.83 -7.16
C ILE A 118 -18.47 3.03 -5.90
N ASP A 119 -19.56 3.35 -5.21
CA ASP A 119 -19.96 2.63 -4.01
C ASP A 119 -20.32 1.16 -4.31
N GLU A 120 -20.95 0.90 -5.46
CA GLU A 120 -21.15 -0.47 -5.97
C GLU A 120 -19.83 -1.20 -6.20
N ILE A 121 -18.87 -0.57 -6.90
CA ILE A 121 -17.56 -1.18 -7.16
C ILE A 121 -16.82 -1.47 -5.84
N ILE A 122 -16.88 -0.54 -4.88
CA ILE A 122 -16.27 -0.74 -3.56
C ILE A 122 -16.90 -1.95 -2.88
N ARG A 123 -18.23 -2.00 -2.80
CA ARG A 123 -18.96 -3.06 -2.07
C ARG A 123 -18.83 -4.43 -2.74
N ASP A 124 -19.00 -4.50 -4.05
CA ASP A 124 -19.17 -5.76 -4.76
C ASP A 124 -17.83 -6.33 -5.28
N HIS A 125 -16.77 -5.50 -5.35
CA HIS A 125 -15.46 -5.91 -5.87
C HIS A 125 -14.29 -5.59 -4.94
N ILE A 126 -14.10 -4.33 -4.51
CA ILE A 126 -12.92 -3.96 -3.73
C ILE A 126 -12.94 -4.61 -2.35
N ASP A 127 -14.03 -4.46 -1.59
CA ASP A 127 -14.18 -5.04 -0.25
C ASP A 127 -13.88 -6.55 -0.19
N PRO A 128 -14.51 -7.42 -1.03
CA PRO A 128 -14.19 -8.84 -1.00
C PRO A 128 -12.75 -9.14 -1.40
N ILE A 129 -12.19 -8.43 -2.40
CA ILE A 129 -10.81 -8.66 -2.84
C ILE A 129 -9.80 -8.21 -1.79
N SER A 130 -9.99 -7.05 -1.16
CA SER A 130 -9.15 -6.56 -0.08
C SER A 130 -9.15 -7.51 1.10
N LYS A 131 -10.30 -8.09 1.45
CA LYS A 131 -10.41 -9.12 2.49
C LYS A 131 -9.68 -10.42 2.11
N GLN A 132 -9.75 -10.83 0.85
CA GLN A 132 -9.02 -12.02 0.37
C GLN A 132 -7.50 -11.81 0.43
N VAL A 133 -7.00 -10.66 -0.04
CA VAL A 133 -5.57 -10.31 0.04
C VAL A 133 -5.11 -10.23 1.49
N LEU A 134 -5.90 -9.61 2.37
CA LEU A 134 -5.61 -9.57 3.80
C LEU A 134 -5.60 -10.98 4.42
N GLY A 135 -6.54 -11.85 4.03
CA GLY A 135 -6.57 -13.25 4.46
C GLY A 135 -5.30 -14.00 4.06
N ILE A 136 -4.85 -13.85 2.80
CA ILE A 136 -3.58 -14.41 2.33
C ILE A 136 -2.42 -13.91 3.19
N TRP A 137 -2.37 -12.61 3.49
CA TRP A 137 -1.32 -12.04 4.32
C TRP A 137 -1.34 -12.59 5.75
N LEU A 138 -2.51 -12.72 6.37
CA LEU A 138 -2.63 -13.31 7.71
C LEU A 138 -2.14 -14.76 7.71
N ASP A 139 -2.65 -15.57 6.79
CA ASP A 139 -2.40 -17.01 6.77
C ASP A 139 -0.96 -17.38 6.35
N HIS A 140 -0.41 -16.67 5.36
CA HIS A 140 0.88 -17.02 4.74
C HIS A 140 2.04 -16.11 5.15
N CYS A 141 1.76 -14.96 5.77
CA CYS A 141 2.81 -14.00 6.16
C CYS A 141 2.84 -13.76 7.67
N ALA A 142 1.80 -13.12 8.22
CA ALA A 142 1.83 -12.62 9.60
C ALA A 142 1.76 -13.72 10.65
N CYS A 143 0.95 -14.75 10.43
CA CYS A 143 0.76 -15.86 11.36
C CYS A 143 1.59 -17.11 11.01
N ALA A 144 2.28 -17.10 9.87
CA ALA A 144 3.16 -18.21 9.48
C ALA A 144 4.43 -18.21 10.34
N GLU A 145 4.78 -19.35 10.91
CA GLU A 145 6.08 -19.54 11.57
C GLU A 145 7.21 -19.48 10.54
N ARG A 146 8.22 -18.66 10.80
CA ARG A 146 9.37 -18.48 9.93
C ARG A 146 10.65 -18.44 10.74
N ASP A 147 11.62 -19.25 10.34
CA ASP A 147 12.97 -19.18 10.88
C ASP A 147 13.82 -18.30 9.95
N VAL A 148 14.35 -17.22 10.49
CA VAL A 148 15.13 -16.23 9.74
C VAL A 148 16.53 -16.21 10.35
N GLY A 149 17.54 -16.57 9.55
CA GLY A 149 18.94 -16.52 9.97
C GLY A 149 19.41 -15.08 10.26
N GLU A 150 20.43 -14.92 11.12
CA GLU A 150 20.87 -13.58 11.55
C GLU A 150 21.34 -12.68 10.40
N GLU A 151 21.96 -13.24 9.35
CA GLU A 151 22.33 -12.49 8.14
C GLU A 151 21.10 -11.93 7.41
N ASP A 152 20.05 -12.75 7.25
CA ASP A 152 18.78 -12.33 6.67
C ASP A 152 18.09 -11.29 7.54
N LYS A 153 18.12 -11.43 8.88
CA LYS A 153 17.58 -10.42 9.80
C LYS A 153 18.28 -9.07 9.60
N ALA A 154 19.61 -9.07 9.47
CA ALA A 154 20.38 -7.85 9.24
C ALA A 154 20.05 -7.21 7.88
N TYR A 155 19.92 -8.03 6.83
CA TYR A 155 19.47 -7.57 5.51
C TYR A 155 18.08 -6.90 5.59
N LEU A 156 17.11 -7.55 6.25
CA LEU A 156 15.74 -7.03 6.40
C LEU A 156 15.73 -5.70 7.14
N ARG A 157 16.42 -5.60 8.29
CA ARG A 157 16.50 -4.33 9.06
C ARG A 157 17.03 -3.19 8.18
N LYS A 158 18.09 -3.45 7.41
CA LYS A 158 18.67 -2.46 6.51
C LYS A 158 17.68 -2.04 5.42
N ARG A 159 17.08 -3.01 4.72
CA ARG A 159 16.17 -2.73 3.60
C ARG A 159 14.88 -2.06 4.08
N ASP A 160 14.26 -2.59 5.13
CA ASP A 160 13.04 -2.00 5.71
C ASP A 160 13.27 -0.57 6.20
N GLY A 161 14.42 -0.32 6.84
CA GLY A 161 14.79 1.03 7.28
C GLY A 161 14.91 2.01 6.12
N VAL A 162 15.54 1.60 5.00
CA VAL A 162 15.60 2.42 3.78
C VAL A 162 14.20 2.68 3.22
N ILE A 163 13.36 1.65 3.12
CA ILE A 163 12.02 1.77 2.55
C ILE A 163 11.13 2.67 3.39
N ARG A 164 11.09 2.48 4.71
CA ARG A 164 10.29 3.30 5.62
C ARG A 164 10.70 4.76 5.55
N ASN A 165 12.00 5.05 5.67
CA ASN A 165 12.52 6.42 5.64
C ASN A 165 12.22 7.11 4.30
N LYS A 166 12.42 6.42 3.18
CA LYS A 166 12.18 7.01 1.86
C LYS A 166 10.70 7.17 1.56
N THR A 167 9.84 6.26 2.03
CA THR A 167 8.38 6.39 1.92
C THR A 167 7.90 7.62 2.69
N ILE A 168 8.37 7.83 3.93
CA ILE A 168 8.04 9.04 4.72
C ILE A 168 8.47 10.30 3.98
N GLU A 169 9.65 10.33 3.37
CA GLU A 169 10.14 11.49 2.61
C GLU A 169 9.29 11.79 1.37
N VAL A 170 9.02 10.76 0.57
CA VAL A 170 8.38 10.91 -0.75
C VAL A 170 6.89 11.16 -0.62
N ASP A 171 6.22 10.41 0.25
CA ASP A 171 4.77 10.42 0.37
C ASP A 171 4.29 11.48 1.38
N LEU A 172 4.84 11.49 2.59
CA LEU A 172 4.37 12.35 3.67
C LEU A 172 5.09 13.70 3.73
N GLY A 173 6.41 13.71 3.51
CA GLY A 173 7.26 14.90 3.67
C GLY A 173 6.94 16.03 2.69
N SER A 174 6.47 15.67 1.49
CA SER A 174 6.12 16.63 0.43
C SER A 174 4.67 17.11 0.51
N SER A 175 3.77 16.30 1.07
CA SER A 175 2.33 16.54 1.09
C SER A 175 1.84 17.14 2.42
N PHE A 176 2.32 16.64 3.57
CA PHE A 176 1.76 17.00 4.88
C PHE A 176 1.90 18.48 5.24
N PRO A 177 3.03 19.18 4.97
CA PRO A 177 3.12 20.61 5.23
C PRO A 177 2.09 21.43 4.46
N ARG A 178 1.70 20.97 3.25
CA ARG A 178 0.66 21.64 2.45
C ARG A 178 -0.74 21.36 2.98
N LEU A 179 -0.97 20.19 3.57
CA LEU A 179 -2.28 19.76 4.07
C LEU A 179 -2.55 20.27 5.50
N PHE A 180 -1.54 20.29 6.37
CA PHE A 180 -1.70 20.54 7.82
C PHE A 180 -0.96 21.78 8.32
N GLY A 181 -0.19 22.46 7.47
CA GLY A 181 0.73 23.51 7.88
C GLY A 181 2.05 22.95 8.46
N PRO A 182 3.12 23.77 8.48
CA PRO A 182 4.47 23.28 8.78
C PRO A 182 4.64 22.78 10.22
N GLU A 183 4.01 23.41 11.20
CA GLU A 183 4.13 23.02 12.61
C GLU A 183 3.48 21.66 12.90
N ALA A 184 2.23 21.48 12.49
CA ALA A 184 1.51 20.22 12.70
C ALA A 184 2.14 19.09 11.87
N ALA A 185 2.51 19.36 10.62
CA ALA A 185 3.20 18.39 9.78
C ALA A 185 4.51 17.92 10.40
N LYS A 186 5.30 18.84 10.99
CA LYS A 186 6.53 18.47 11.69
C LYS A 186 6.27 17.50 12.84
N GLN A 187 5.30 17.80 13.72
CA GLN A 187 4.97 16.94 14.86
C GLN A 187 4.49 15.55 14.42
N ILE A 188 3.62 15.49 13.40
CA ILE A 188 3.12 14.23 12.85
C ILE A 188 4.26 13.41 12.25
N LEU A 189 5.12 14.04 11.44
CA LEU A 189 6.24 13.36 10.80
C LEU A 189 7.27 12.85 11.82
N GLU A 190 7.50 13.58 12.91
CA GLU A 190 8.37 13.14 14.02
C GLU A 190 7.79 11.91 14.72
N ALA A 191 6.49 11.91 15.06
CA ALA A 191 5.84 10.77 15.69
C ALA A 191 5.81 9.53 14.78
N ILE A 192 5.55 9.72 13.47
CA ILE A 192 5.58 8.65 12.48
C ILE A 192 7.00 8.07 12.36
N LYS A 193 8.02 8.93 12.28
CA LYS A 193 9.41 8.49 12.23
C LYS A 193 9.76 7.67 13.45
N GLU A 194 9.45 8.16 14.65
CA GLU A 194 9.71 7.46 15.91
C GLU A 194 9.13 6.05 15.91
N TYR A 195 7.87 5.89 15.48
CA TYR A 195 7.23 4.57 15.34
C TYR A 195 7.96 3.65 14.33
N PHE A 196 8.46 4.20 13.22
CA PHE A 196 9.07 3.42 12.14
C PHE A 196 10.57 3.16 12.29
N THR A 197 11.28 3.93 13.12
CA THR A 197 12.72 3.81 13.38
C THR A 197 13.10 2.80 14.46
N VAL A 198 12.13 2.07 15.03
CA VAL A 198 12.37 0.94 15.94
C VAL A 198 12.68 -0.34 15.17
#